data_AF-A0A7J4KJ85-F1
#
_entry.id   AF-A0A7J4KJ85-F1
#
_cell.length_a   1.000
_cell.length_b   1.000
_cell.length_c   1.000
_cell.angle_alpha   90.00
_cell.angle_beta   90.00
_cell.angle_gamma   90.00
#
_symmetry.space_group_name_H-M   'P 1'
#
loop_
_entity.id
_entity.type
_entity.pdbx_description
1 polymer ?
#
loop_
_entity_poly.entity_id
_entity_poly.type
_entity_poly.pdbx_seq_one_letter_code
_entity_poly.pdbx_strand_id
1 'polypeptide(L)'
;MKTILKKQQSTIDTLPISSFEYGKKMGIKYFNTYHIINTFFSILNRKVDTKIGEQIHNQMNIMNKYCNYFLEEFKGLSTSTKIPVERLLLLQYFLSYHFSSRHCTITAATSPATKNNRSYLTQNWDVSALSPLLPLTRFYTFFPHINNDENGYRYVFLGIPVLDEIPLINEKALGFAGAGLSLTKNPSRDIDTGDGIPIYYLELMTMKNCSNITEVVNLWASSPRSSDPKMIYPNHYDYDITLWGDKEGNIVVLEQTHHYFIAVYGNSTEITNAPPGILWHANHHLWLDPNVTGSTFSDETTSGARTIRARKLLETYYGNITVNECMNITRDHGGGTDPNTEDSSDICCRPDKNSTFTTAFSWIVVPKEYTVYWTHARPCKPIRGTFRVHNYSTEFDSQTPCTRLQCDRRSGQNDWNSSDITIEFLALDNLSGVATTYFKINDDRWNVYKNQMNLTENGPYEIQYFSVDNAGNIEEKKVSKITFDKNPSDLTNSTAAKLGDS
;
A
#
# COMPACT_ATOMS: atom_id res chain seq x y z
N MET A 1 5.45 -32.07 11.43
CA MET A 1 4.00 -31.90 11.13
C MET A 1 3.38 -30.65 11.75
N LYS A 2 3.40 -30.43 13.08
CA LYS A 2 2.80 -29.21 13.70
C LYS A 2 3.37 -27.87 13.18
N THR A 3 4.66 -27.79 12.87
CA THR A 3 5.31 -26.59 12.29
C THR A 3 4.95 -26.38 10.81
N ILE A 4 4.76 -27.47 10.07
CA ILE A 4 4.32 -27.45 8.66
C ILE A 4 2.85 -27.05 8.58
N LEU A 5 2.01 -27.55 9.50
CA LEU A 5 0.60 -27.16 9.63
C LEU A 5 0.44 -25.70 10.09
N LYS A 6 1.29 -25.20 10.99
CA LYS A 6 1.32 -23.77 11.36
C LYS A 6 1.73 -22.88 10.19
N LYS A 7 2.70 -23.29 9.38
CA LYS A 7 3.08 -22.57 8.14
C LYS A 7 2.00 -22.67 7.06
N GLN A 8 1.32 -23.82 6.92
CA GLN A 8 0.16 -23.97 6.05
C GLN A 8 -1.03 -23.09 6.48
N GLN A 9 -1.25 -22.97 7.79
CA GLN A 9 -2.28 -22.06 8.34
C GLN A 9 -1.91 -20.59 8.10
N SER A 10 -0.62 -20.21 8.24
CA SER A 10 -0.18 -18.84 7.92
C SER A 10 -0.22 -18.53 6.42
N THR A 11 -0.07 -19.52 5.53
CA THR A 11 -0.24 -19.34 4.07
C THR A 11 -1.71 -19.27 3.63
N ILE A 12 -2.64 -19.86 4.37
CA ILE A 12 -4.08 -19.64 4.13
C ILE A 12 -4.47 -18.21 4.51
N ASP A 13 -3.75 -17.60 5.46
CA ASP A 13 -3.98 -16.23 5.87
C ASP A 13 -3.44 -15.16 4.90
N THR A 14 -2.61 -15.55 3.92
CA THR A 14 -1.98 -14.67 2.93
C THR A 14 -2.56 -14.79 1.51
N LEU A 15 -3.38 -15.80 1.21
CA LEU A 15 -4.09 -15.84 -0.07
C LEU A 15 -5.16 -14.74 -0.13
N PRO A 16 -5.30 -14.05 -1.28
CA PRO A 16 -6.39 -13.10 -1.46
C PRO A 16 -7.74 -13.80 -1.26
N ILE A 17 -8.68 -13.10 -0.62
CA ILE A 17 -10.03 -13.58 -0.34
C ILE A 17 -11.04 -12.61 -0.94
N SER A 18 -12.26 -13.08 -1.22
CA SER A 18 -13.33 -12.22 -1.69
C SER A 18 -13.55 -11.02 -0.78
N SER A 19 -13.96 -9.89 -1.35
CA SER A 19 -14.18 -8.64 -0.60
C SER A 19 -15.10 -8.83 0.61
N PHE A 20 -16.16 -9.63 0.46
CA PHE A 20 -17.04 -10.00 1.57
C PHE A 20 -16.29 -10.75 2.68
N GLU A 21 -15.49 -11.78 2.33
CA GLU A 21 -14.72 -12.51 3.34
C GLU A 21 -13.58 -11.66 3.92
N TYR A 22 -12.99 -10.72 3.16
CA TYR A 22 -12.04 -9.73 3.68
C TYR A 22 -12.69 -8.86 4.75
N GLY A 23 -13.83 -8.24 4.44
CA GLY A 23 -14.57 -7.43 5.41
C GLY A 23 -14.96 -8.20 6.67
N LYS A 24 -15.41 -9.45 6.50
CA LYS A 24 -15.75 -10.35 7.61
C LYS A 24 -14.53 -10.72 8.45
N LYS A 25 -13.39 -11.02 7.83
CA LYS A 25 -12.11 -11.28 8.50
C LYS A 25 -11.67 -10.06 9.31
N MET A 26 -11.76 -8.86 8.73
CA MET A 26 -11.42 -7.61 9.43
C MET A 26 -12.34 -7.37 10.62
N GLY A 27 -13.65 -7.58 10.47
CA GLY A 27 -14.60 -7.43 11.56
C GLY A 27 -14.41 -8.41 12.72
N ILE A 28 -13.97 -9.65 12.46
CA ILE A 28 -13.56 -10.59 13.51
C ILE A 28 -12.27 -10.11 14.19
N LYS A 29 -11.25 -9.76 13.39
CA LYS A 29 -9.92 -9.40 13.88
C LYS A 29 -9.92 -8.13 14.74
N TYR A 30 -10.70 -7.13 14.34
CA TYR A 30 -10.76 -5.82 14.98
C TYR A 30 -12.12 -5.52 15.61
N PHE A 31 -12.87 -6.56 15.99
CA PHE A 31 -14.22 -6.48 16.56
C PHE A 31 -14.35 -5.37 17.62
N ASN A 32 -13.48 -5.38 18.63
CA ASN A 32 -13.50 -4.39 19.70
C ASN A 32 -13.26 -2.96 19.20
N THR A 33 -12.38 -2.77 18.22
CA THR A 33 -12.10 -1.44 17.64
C THR A 33 -13.36 -0.86 17.01
N TYR A 34 -14.06 -1.63 16.18
CA TYR A 34 -15.32 -1.19 15.55
C TYR A 34 -16.40 -0.85 16.58
N HIS A 35 -16.56 -1.67 17.62
CA HIS A 35 -17.54 -1.40 18.69
C HIS A 35 -17.18 -0.20 19.56
N ILE A 36 -15.90 0.02 19.86
CA ILE A 36 -15.43 1.21 20.57
C ILE A 36 -15.77 2.46 19.77
N ILE A 37 -15.44 2.50 18.48
CA ILE A 37 -15.74 3.64 17.60
C ILE A 37 -17.24 3.88 17.50
N ASN A 38 -18.03 2.81 17.31
CA ASN A 38 -19.49 2.93 17.26
C ASN A 38 -20.08 3.48 18.57
N THR A 39 -19.49 3.12 19.72
CA THR A 39 -19.88 3.65 21.02
C THR A 39 -19.54 5.14 21.13
N PHE A 40 -18.31 5.53 20.76
CA PHE A 40 -17.90 6.94 20.74
C PHE A 40 -18.79 7.79 19.83
N PHE A 41 -19.10 7.29 18.63
CA PHE A 41 -20.05 7.95 17.73
C PHE A 41 -21.41 8.17 18.40
N SER A 42 -21.94 7.16 19.10
CA SER A 42 -23.24 7.26 19.78
C SER A 42 -23.25 8.30 20.91
N ILE A 43 -22.11 8.48 21.59
CA ILE A 43 -21.93 9.48 22.65
C ILE A 43 -21.88 10.89 22.06
N LEU A 44 -21.13 11.07 20.97
CA LEU A 44 -20.84 12.38 20.37
C LEU A 44 -21.94 12.86 19.43
N ASN A 45 -22.63 11.96 18.74
CA ASN A 45 -23.69 12.26 17.76
C ASN A 45 -25.02 11.63 18.20
N ARG A 46 -25.67 12.25 19.18
CA ARG A 46 -26.92 11.75 19.78
C ARG A 46 -28.12 11.71 18.81
N LYS A 47 -28.08 12.42 17.67
CA LYS A 47 -29.11 12.38 16.62
C LYS A 47 -28.47 12.45 15.24
N VAL A 48 -28.81 11.49 14.38
CA VAL A 48 -28.48 11.53 12.94
C VAL A 48 -29.62 12.26 12.24
N ASP A 49 -29.32 13.38 11.57
CA ASP A 49 -30.30 14.15 10.79
C ASP A 49 -30.81 13.29 9.61
N THR A 50 -32.10 13.40 9.27
CA THR A 50 -32.74 12.65 8.17
C THR A 50 -32.04 12.84 6.84
N LYS A 51 -31.45 14.02 6.61
CA LYS A 51 -30.65 14.31 5.39
C LYS A 51 -29.41 13.41 5.28
N ILE A 52 -28.80 13.06 6.42
CA ILE A 52 -27.64 12.17 6.46
C ILE A 52 -28.05 10.75 6.01
N GLY A 53 -29.25 10.30 6.39
CA GLY A 53 -29.76 8.99 5.98
C GLY A 53 -29.92 8.84 4.46
N GLU A 54 -30.46 9.86 3.78
CA GLU A 54 -30.60 9.88 2.32
C GLU A 54 -29.23 9.83 1.61
N GLN A 55 -28.25 10.56 2.14
CA GLN A 55 -26.89 10.60 1.58
C GLN A 55 -26.17 9.26 1.70
N ILE A 56 -26.33 8.54 2.82
CA ILE A 56 -25.79 7.19 2.99
C ILE A 56 -26.38 6.22 1.96
N HIS A 57 -27.68 6.31 1.69
CA HIS A 57 -28.30 5.49 0.66
C HIS A 57 -27.76 5.81 -0.75
N ASN A 58 -27.55 7.10 -1.05
CA ASN A 58 -26.93 7.48 -2.32
C ASN A 58 -25.49 6.95 -2.45
N GLN A 59 -24.71 7.01 -1.37
CA GLN A 59 -23.37 6.44 -1.34
C GLN A 59 -23.39 4.93 -1.62
N MET A 60 -24.32 4.18 -1.02
CA MET A 60 -24.46 2.75 -1.31
C MET A 60 -24.77 2.49 -2.79
N ASN A 61 -25.62 3.32 -3.41
CA ASN A 61 -25.95 3.20 -4.84
C ASN A 61 -24.73 3.48 -5.73
N ILE A 62 -23.95 4.51 -5.39
CA ILE A 62 -22.69 4.84 -6.07
C ILE A 62 -21.71 3.68 -5.95
N MET A 63 -21.51 3.16 -4.73
CA MET A 63 -20.60 2.03 -4.51
C MET A 63 -21.05 0.81 -5.30
N ASN A 64 -22.34 0.47 -5.25
CA ASN A 64 -22.91 -0.63 -6.03
C ASN A 64 -22.69 -0.45 -7.55
N LYS A 65 -22.77 0.79 -8.05
CA LYS A 65 -22.62 1.11 -9.48
C LYS A 65 -21.16 1.07 -9.94
N TYR A 66 -20.24 1.64 -9.18
CA TYR A 66 -18.88 1.92 -9.65
C TYR A 66 -17.78 1.08 -8.96
N CYS A 67 -18.01 0.63 -7.72
CA CYS A 67 -16.99 -0.01 -6.91
C CYS A 67 -17.59 -1.02 -5.91
N ASN A 68 -18.41 -1.96 -6.43
CA ASN A 68 -19.24 -2.85 -5.61
C ASN A 68 -18.42 -3.69 -4.61
N TYR A 69 -17.17 -4.00 -4.91
CA TYR A 69 -16.30 -4.73 -4.01
C TYR A 69 -16.13 -4.03 -2.65
N PHE A 70 -16.03 -2.70 -2.58
CA PHE A 70 -16.02 -2.00 -1.28
C PHE A 70 -17.34 -2.19 -0.53
N LEU A 71 -18.48 -2.18 -1.23
CA LEU A 71 -19.78 -2.42 -0.60
C LEU A 71 -19.86 -3.87 -0.05
N GLU A 72 -19.28 -4.83 -0.76
CA GLU A 72 -19.13 -6.21 -0.25
C GLU A 72 -18.24 -6.29 0.99
N GLU A 73 -17.13 -5.54 1.06
CA GLU A 73 -16.32 -5.43 2.28
C GLU A 73 -17.17 -4.92 3.46
N PHE A 74 -17.99 -3.88 3.26
CA PHE A 74 -18.90 -3.38 4.29
C PHE A 74 -19.94 -4.42 4.71
N LYS A 75 -20.51 -5.20 3.78
CA LYS A 75 -21.46 -6.29 4.09
C LYS A 75 -20.80 -7.41 4.91
N GLY A 76 -19.57 -7.77 4.56
CA GLY A 76 -18.77 -8.73 5.33
C GLY A 76 -18.47 -8.25 6.75
N LEU A 77 -18.05 -6.98 6.85
CA LEU A 77 -17.77 -6.32 8.12
C LEU A 77 -19.02 -6.27 9.00
N SER A 78 -20.17 -5.89 8.44
CA SER A 78 -21.46 -5.90 9.12
C SER A 78 -21.84 -7.30 9.66
N THR A 79 -21.63 -8.35 8.85
CA THR A 79 -21.96 -9.73 9.23
C THR A 79 -21.22 -10.19 10.48
N SER A 80 -19.94 -9.83 10.63
CA SER A 80 -19.09 -10.24 11.76
C SER A 80 -19.25 -9.34 12.97
N THR A 81 -19.33 -8.02 12.77
CA THR A 81 -19.48 -7.04 13.87
C THR A 81 -20.90 -6.89 14.38
N LYS A 82 -21.91 -7.33 13.60
CA LYS A 82 -23.34 -7.09 13.88
C LYS A 82 -23.70 -5.60 13.88
N ILE A 83 -22.89 -4.74 13.26
CA ILE A 83 -23.19 -3.32 13.04
C ILE A 83 -23.76 -3.18 11.61
N PRO A 84 -24.97 -2.62 11.42
CA PRO A 84 -25.57 -2.46 10.09
C PRO A 84 -24.66 -1.70 9.10
N VAL A 85 -24.76 -2.01 7.79
CA VAL A 85 -23.92 -1.38 6.75
C VAL A 85 -24.10 0.14 6.74
N GLU A 86 -25.34 0.62 6.83
CA GLU A 86 -25.68 2.02 6.90
C GLU A 86 -25.03 2.69 8.12
N ARG A 87 -24.97 1.98 9.24
CA ARG A 87 -24.30 2.46 10.45
C ARG A 87 -22.79 2.50 10.26
N LEU A 88 -22.18 1.52 9.61
CA LEU A 88 -20.75 1.52 9.29
C LEU A 88 -20.38 2.68 8.35
N LEU A 89 -21.20 2.97 7.34
CA LEU A 89 -21.00 4.11 6.45
C LEU A 89 -21.15 5.46 7.19
N LEU A 90 -22.07 5.55 8.16
CA LEU A 90 -22.16 6.70 9.06
C LEU A 90 -20.89 6.87 9.93
N LEU A 91 -20.31 5.76 10.40
CA LEU A 91 -19.04 5.81 11.13
C LEU A 91 -17.90 6.26 10.21
N GLN A 92 -17.90 5.81 8.95
CA GLN A 92 -16.97 6.25 7.92
C GLN A 92 -16.95 7.77 7.78
N TYR A 93 -18.14 8.35 7.61
CA TYR A 93 -18.33 9.80 7.54
C TYR A 93 -17.88 10.49 8.82
N PHE A 94 -18.21 9.95 9.98
CA PHE A 94 -17.80 10.53 11.26
C PHE A 94 -16.29 10.59 11.44
N LEU A 95 -15.58 9.51 11.11
CA LEU A 95 -14.12 9.47 11.14
C LEU A 95 -13.56 10.50 10.16
N SER A 96 -14.08 10.50 8.92
CA SER A 96 -13.73 11.47 7.89
C SER A 96 -13.90 12.92 8.36
N TYR A 97 -15.01 13.27 8.99
CA TYR A 97 -15.23 14.62 9.51
C TYR A 97 -14.18 15.05 10.56
N HIS A 98 -13.77 14.11 11.41
CA HIS A 98 -12.83 14.39 12.50
C HIS A 98 -11.36 14.33 12.11
N PHE A 99 -11.05 13.70 10.98
CA PHE A 99 -9.69 13.48 10.48
C PHE A 99 -9.42 14.14 9.12
N SER A 100 -10.46 14.65 8.44
CA SER A 100 -10.35 15.44 7.21
C SER A 100 -9.41 16.61 7.41
N SER A 101 -8.44 16.67 6.50
CA SER A 101 -7.34 17.60 6.54
C SER A 101 -7.50 18.62 5.40
N ARG A 102 -8.11 19.76 5.73
CA ARG A 102 -8.03 20.96 4.85
C ARG A 102 -6.70 21.71 4.99
N HIS A 103 -5.79 21.14 5.78
CA HIS A 103 -4.43 21.59 6.00
C HIS A 103 -3.56 20.33 5.87
N CYS A 104 -2.87 20.19 4.74
CA CYS A 104 -1.95 19.12 4.41
C CYS A 104 -0.92 19.67 3.46
N THR A 105 0.32 19.23 3.58
CA THR A 105 1.37 19.60 2.63
C THR A 105 1.95 18.32 2.05
N ILE A 106 2.00 18.26 0.73
CA ILE A 106 2.59 17.13 -0.01
C ILE A 106 3.71 17.62 -0.90
N THR A 107 4.75 16.80 -1.04
CA THR A 107 5.85 17.05 -1.97
C THR A 107 6.27 15.77 -2.65
N ALA A 108 6.76 15.89 -3.89
CA ALA A 108 7.44 14.82 -4.58
C ALA A 108 8.76 15.30 -5.15
N ALA A 109 9.75 14.41 -5.14
CA ALA A 109 11.02 14.59 -5.80
C ALA A 109 11.44 13.30 -6.48
N THR A 110 11.93 13.39 -7.72
CA THR A 110 12.53 12.30 -8.50
C THR A 110 13.77 12.83 -9.24
N SER A 111 14.49 11.97 -9.95
CA SER A 111 15.64 12.38 -10.78
C SER A 111 15.22 13.44 -11.81
N PRO A 112 15.99 14.51 -12.04
CA PRO A 112 17.35 14.76 -11.53
C PRO A 112 17.40 15.53 -10.19
N ALA A 113 16.27 15.79 -9.54
CA ALA A 113 16.23 16.51 -8.27
C ALA A 113 16.79 15.67 -7.10
N THR A 114 16.81 14.35 -7.22
CA THR A 114 17.26 13.42 -6.18
C THR A 114 18.66 12.89 -6.43
N LYS A 115 19.41 12.67 -5.35
CA LYS A 115 20.83 12.26 -5.43
C LYS A 115 21.04 10.83 -5.92
N ASN A 116 20.05 9.96 -5.75
CA ASN A 116 20.20 8.50 -5.86
C ASN A 116 19.20 7.85 -6.83
N ASN A 117 18.62 8.62 -7.75
CA ASN A 117 17.66 8.11 -8.75
C ASN A 117 16.49 7.33 -8.12
N ARG A 118 16.03 7.84 -6.97
CA ARG A 118 14.82 7.40 -6.26
C ARG A 118 13.78 8.50 -6.34
N SER A 119 12.51 8.10 -6.32
CA SER A 119 11.40 9.01 -6.06
C SER A 119 11.06 9.02 -4.57
N TYR A 120 10.69 10.19 -4.06
CA TYR A 120 10.19 10.38 -2.70
C TYR A 120 8.86 11.12 -2.78
N LEU A 121 7.82 10.58 -2.15
CA LEU A 121 6.54 11.26 -1.95
C LEU A 121 6.40 11.55 -0.46
N THR A 122 6.16 12.78 -0.05
CA THR A 122 6.01 13.16 1.37
C THR A 122 4.60 13.66 1.64
N GLN A 123 4.09 13.40 2.84
CA GLN A 123 2.86 14.01 3.32
C GLN A 123 2.97 14.39 4.79
N ASN A 124 2.51 15.60 5.10
CA ASN A 124 2.09 16.02 6.43
C ASN A 124 0.58 15.91 6.53
N TRP A 125 0.09 15.14 7.50
CA TRP A 125 -1.34 15.00 7.77
C TRP A 125 -1.75 15.91 8.91
N ASP A 126 -2.48 16.98 8.65
CA ASP A 126 -2.92 17.89 9.69
C ASP A 126 -4.40 17.71 10.04
N VAL A 127 -4.70 17.73 11.34
CA VAL A 127 -6.06 17.62 11.85
C VAL A 127 -6.34 18.76 12.82
N SER A 128 -7.61 19.03 13.10
CA SER A 128 -7.98 19.99 14.14
C SER A 128 -7.49 19.50 15.51
N ALA A 129 -6.71 20.33 16.20
CA ALA A 129 -6.26 20.06 17.57
C ALA A 129 -7.41 20.02 18.58
N LEU A 130 -8.60 20.51 18.21
CA LEU A 130 -9.82 20.45 19.02
C LEU A 130 -10.61 19.15 18.81
N SER A 131 -10.22 18.30 17.84
CA SER A 131 -10.94 17.06 17.57
C SER A 131 -10.84 16.11 18.78
N PRO A 132 -11.97 15.62 19.34
CA PRO A 132 -11.95 14.66 20.44
C PRO A 132 -11.34 13.32 20.02
N LEU A 133 -11.26 13.06 18.70
CA LEU A 133 -10.65 11.86 18.15
C LEU A 133 -9.16 12.02 17.85
N LEU A 134 -8.53 13.17 18.11
CA LEU A 134 -7.09 13.36 17.88
C LEU A 134 -6.22 12.24 18.50
N PRO A 135 -6.52 11.67 19.69
CA PRO A 135 -5.76 10.52 20.19
C PRO A 135 -5.85 9.27 19.30
N LEU A 136 -6.93 9.08 18.54
CA LEU A 136 -7.16 7.94 17.65
C LEU A 136 -6.21 7.97 16.43
N THR A 137 -5.81 9.14 15.94
CA THR A 137 -4.81 9.24 14.85
C THR A 137 -3.47 8.62 15.25
N ARG A 138 -3.15 8.56 16.54
CA ARG A 138 -1.96 7.84 17.01
C ARG A 138 -2.10 6.35 16.79
N PHE A 139 -3.28 5.78 17.01
CA PHE A 139 -3.56 4.36 16.76
C PHE A 139 -3.43 4.00 15.28
N TYR A 140 -3.87 4.87 14.38
CA TYR A 140 -3.76 4.67 12.91
C TYR A 140 -2.33 4.36 12.48
N THR A 141 -1.39 5.05 13.11
CA THR A 141 0.02 4.98 12.73
C THR A 141 0.77 3.81 13.36
N PHE A 142 0.23 3.10 14.36
CA PHE A 142 0.98 2.04 15.05
C PHE A 142 1.16 0.77 14.23
N PHE A 143 0.17 0.44 13.40
CA PHE A 143 0.18 -0.79 12.62
C PHE A 143 -0.34 -0.49 11.22
N PRO A 144 0.55 -0.22 10.25
CA PRO A 144 0.16 -0.24 8.86
C PRO A 144 -0.49 -1.59 8.52
N HIS A 145 -1.51 -1.55 7.68
CA HIS A 145 -2.28 -2.71 7.26
C HIS A 145 -2.01 -3.00 5.79
N ILE A 146 -2.19 -4.26 5.39
CA ILE A 146 -2.17 -4.66 3.97
C ILE A 146 -3.58 -5.12 3.64
N ASN A 147 -4.20 -4.44 2.68
CA ASN A 147 -5.44 -4.90 2.07
C ASN A 147 -5.08 -6.10 1.15
N ASN A 148 -5.71 -7.24 1.42
CA ASN A 148 -5.48 -8.51 0.72
C ASN A 148 -6.79 -9.08 0.15
N ASP A 149 -7.63 -8.20 -0.38
CA ASP A 149 -8.78 -8.57 -1.19
C ASP A 149 -8.30 -9.11 -2.56
N GLU A 150 -8.97 -10.14 -3.07
CA GLU A 150 -8.73 -10.71 -4.41
C GLU A 150 -9.02 -9.74 -5.58
N ASN A 151 -9.81 -8.69 -5.34
CA ASN A 151 -10.22 -7.74 -6.37
C ASN A 151 -9.14 -6.67 -6.61
N GLY A 152 -8.05 -7.05 -7.30
CA GLY A 152 -6.99 -6.15 -7.74
C GLY A 152 -5.69 -6.29 -6.95
N TYR A 153 -4.89 -5.24 -6.97
CA TYR A 153 -3.59 -5.20 -6.29
C TYR A 153 -3.74 -5.04 -4.78
N ARG A 154 -2.87 -5.75 -4.05
CA ARG A 154 -2.67 -5.52 -2.61
C ARG A 154 -2.03 -4.17 -2.38
N TYR A 155 -2.41 -3.49 -1.31
CA TYR A 155 -1.81 -2.22 -0.93
C TYR A 155 -1.71 -2.03 0.58
N VAL A 156 -0.71 -1.24 0.97
CA VAL A 156 -0.46 -0.84 2.34
C VAL A 156 -1.23 0.44 2.63
N PHE A 157 -1.83 0.52 3.80
CA PHE A 157 -2.53 1.72 4.27
C PHE A 157 -2.35 1.95 5.78
N LEU A 158 -2.58 3.18 6.22
CA LEU A 158 -2.78 3.54 7.63
C LEU A 158 -4.27 3.73 7.90
N GLY A 159 -4.72 3.42 9.12
CA GLY A 159 -6.11 3.68 9.53
C GLY A 159 -6.86 2.45 9.99
N ILE A 160 -8.17 2.40 9.73
CA ILE A 160 -9.06 1.33 10.17
C ILE A 160 -9.55 0.57 8.94
N PRO A 161 -9.25 -0.73 8.80
CA PRO A 161 -9.64 -1.50 7.63
C PRO A 161 -11.14 -1.37 7.32
N VAL A 162 -11.46 -1.24 6.02
CA VAL A 162 -12.79 -1.02 5.42
C VAL A 162 -13.44 0.34 5.76
N LEU A 163 -13.19 0.90 6.95
CA LEU A 163 -13.78 2.18 7.35
C LEU A 163 -12.97 3.38 6.88
N ASP A 164 -11.66 3.38 7.06
CA ASP A 164 -10.85 4.59 6.86
C ASP A 164 -9.42 4.17 6.52
N GLU A 165 -9.15 4.01 5.24
CA GLU A 165 -7.89 3.50 4.70
C GLU A 165 -7.14 4.63 4.00
N ILE A 166 -6.04 5.10 4.60
CA ILE A 166 -5.13 6.08 3.99
C ILE A 166 -4.09 5.29 3.21
N PRO A 167 -4.19 5.20 1.87
CA PRO A 167 -3.28 4.37 1.11
C PRO A 167 -1.86 4.93 1.14
N LEU A 168 -0.85 4.05 1.06
CA LEU A 168 0.56 4.43 1.08
C LEU A 168 1.26 3.95 -0.19
N ILE A 169 1.18 2.65 -0.48
CA ILE A 169 1.86 2.01 -1.62
C ILE A 169 1.20 0.68 -1.97
N ASN A 170 1.12 0.31 -3.26
CA ASN A 170 0.65 -1.00 -3.70
C ASN A 170 1.77 -1.98 -4.09
N GLU A 171 1.40 -3.24 -4.35
CA GLU A 171 2.35 -4.30 -4.73
C GLU A 171 3.03 -4.08 -6.09
N LYS A 172 2.55 -3.12 -6.89
CA LYS A 172 3.22 -2.66 -8.11
C LYS A 172 4.21 -1.52 -7.86
N ALA A 173 4.40 -1.13 -6.60
CA ALA A 173 5.17 0.03 -6.19
C ALA A 173 4.63 1.34 -6.77
N LEU A 174 3.31 1.50 -6.80
CA LEU A 174 2.66 2.79 -6.95
C LEU A 174 2.46 3.39 -5.57
N GLY A 175 3.13 4.51 -5.27
CA GLY A 175 3.04 5.26 -4.03
C GLY A 175 2.03 6.41 -4.10
N PHE A 176 1.50 6.78 -2.93
CA PHE A 176 0.51 7.85 -2.79
C PHE A 176 0.85 8.85 -1.69
N ALA A 177 0.49 10.10 -1.99
CA ALA A 177 0.22 11.17 -1.05
C ALA A 177 -0.99 11.96 -1.58
N GLY A 178 -1.67 12.71 -0.73
CA GLY A 178 -2.83 13.51 -1.07
C GLY A 178 -3.00 14.72 -0.16
N ALA A 179 -3.73 15.71 -0.62
CA ALA A 179 -4.08 16.87 0.18
C ALA A 179 -5.50 17.33 -0.16
N GLY A 180 -6.31 17.53 0.88
CA GLY A 180 -7.65 18.08 0.74
C GLY A 180 -7.67 19.48 0.13
N LEU A 181 -8.63 19.79 -0.71
CA LEU A 181 -8.83 21.12 -1.28
C LEU A 181 -9.68 21.97 -0.34
N SER A 182 -9.23 23.20 -0.12
CA SER A 182 -10.06 24.25 0.48
C SER A 182 -10.92 24.90 -0.58
N LEU A 183 -12.21 24.98 -0.30
CA LEU A 183 -13.20 25.61 -1.18
C LEU A 183 -13.52 27.03 -0.72
N THR A 184 -13.87 27.87 -1.68
CA THR A 184 -14.31 29.25 -1.46
C THR A 184 -15.48 29.32 -0.49
N LYS A 185 -15.47 30.34 0.38
CA LYS A 185 -16.63 30.72 1.20
C LYS A 185 -17.39 31.90 0.61
N ASN A 186 -16.91 32.48 -0.49
CA ASN A 186 -17.56 33.59 -1.15
C ASN A 186 -18.82 33.09 -1.89
N PRO A 187 -20.03 33.52 -1.48
CA PRO A 187 -21.28 33.03 -2.07
C PRO A 187 -21.47 33.48 -3.52
N SER A 188 -20.67 34.43 -4.02
CA SER A 188 -20.69 34.88 -5.41
C SER A 188 -19.80 34.04 -6.34
N ARG A 189 -19.05 33.07 -5.80
CA ARG A 189 -18.23 32.14 -6.60
C ARG A 189 -18.87 30.76 -6.55
N ASP A 190 -19.19 30.23 -7.73
CA ASP A 190 -19.68 28.87 -7.86
C ASP A 190 -18.59 27.85 -7.50
N ILE A 191 -19.04 26.70 -7.02
CA ILE A 191 -18.21 25.52 -6.81
C ILE A 191 -18.63 24.54 -7.89
N ASP A 192 -17.68 23.97 -8.63
CA ASP A 192 -17.99 22.98 -9.64
C ASP A 192 -18.50 21.71 -8.96
N THR A 193 -19.76 21.36 -9.19
CA THR A 193 -20.42 20.23 -8.55
C THR A 193 -21.01 19.25 -9.55
N GLY A 194 -21.06 17.98 -9.19
CA GLY A 194 -21.83 16.96 -9.89
C GLY A 194 -21.61 15.56 -9.33
N ASP A 195 -22.48 14.65 -9.76
CA ASP A 195 -22.48 13.27 -9.28
C ASP A 195 -21.35 12.44 -9.92
N GLY A 196 -20.70 11.60 -9.14
CA GLY A 196 -19.69 10.69 -9.65
C GLY A 196 -19.17 9.73 -8.59
N ILE A 197 -17.96 9.24 -8.79
CA ILE A 197 -17.22 8.44 -7.82
C ILE A 197 -16.61 9.41 -6.81
N PRO A 198 -16.90 9.26 -5.49
CA PRO A 198 -16.22 10.03 -4.46
C PRO A 198 -14.72 9.79 -4.54
N ILE A 199 -13.94 10.86 -4.41
CA ILE A 199 -12.51 10.84 -4.70
C ILE A 199 -11.76 9.84 -3.82
N TYR A 200 -12.13 9.71 -2.55
CA TYR A 200 -11.63 8.65 -1.66
C TYR A 200 -11.73 7.25 -2.27
N TYR A 201 -12.88 6.91 -2.87
CA TYR A 201 -13.02 5.61 -3.53
C TYR A 201 -12.22 5.53 -4.82
N LEU A 202 -12.06 6.64 -5.56
CA LEU A 202 -11.22 6.67 -6.75
C LEU A 202 -9.73 6.47 -6.40
N GLU A 203 -9.26 6.99 -5.26
CA GLU A 203 -7.92 6.73 -4.73
C GLU A 203 -7.69 5.25 -4.40
N LEU A 204 -8.63 4.63 -3.68
CA LEU A 204 -8.53 3.20 -3.37
C LEU A 204 -8.67 2.33 -4.64
N MET A 205 -9.54 2.72 -5.57
CA MET A 205 -9.62 2.11 -6.91
C MET A 205 -8.28 2.22 -7.63
N THR A 206 -7.60 3.36 -7.54
CA THR A 206 -6.29 3.57 -8.16
C THR A 206 -5.27 2.61 -7.56
N MET A 207 -5.22 2.45 -6.24
CA MET A 207 -4.33 1.49 -5.59
C MET A 207 -4.57 0.05 -6.03
N LYS A 208 -5.82 -0.33 -6.27
CA LYS A 208 -6.19 -1.69 -6.67
C LYS A 208 -6.03 -1.96 -8.17
N ASN A 209 -6.05 -0.94 -9.03
CA ASN A 209 -6.16 -1.12 -10.47
C ASN A 209 -5.01 -0.52 -11.29
N CYS A 210 -4.17 0.33 -10.71
CA CYS A 210 -3.07 1.00 -11.42
C CYS A 210 -1.71 0.49 -10.96
N SER A 211 -0.83 0.26 -11.93
CA SER A 211 0.54 -0.20 -11.73
C SER A 211 1.59 0.90 -11.94
N ASN A 212 1.24 1.96 -12.64
CA ASN A 212 2.14 3.05 -13.04
C ASN A 212 1.37 4.36 -13.27
N ILE A 213 2.09 5.47 -13.40
CA ILE A 213 1.50 6.81 -13.54
C ILE A 213 0.59 6.97 -14.77
N THR A 214 0.88 6.28 -15.87
CA THR A 214 0.05 6.38 -17.09
C THR A 214 -1.36 5.81 -16.84
N GLU A 215 -1.43 4.67 -16.17
CA GLU A 215 -2.72 4.06 -15.79
C GLU A 215 -3.49 4.92 -14.80
N VAL A 216 -2.79 5.56 -13.85
CA VAL A 216 -3.41 6.52 -12.92
C VAL A 216 -4.09 7.65 -13.69
N VAL A 217 -3.36 8.35 -14.56
CA VAL A 217 -3.92 9.51 -15.29
C VAL A 217 -5.08 9.09 -16.19
N ASN A 218 -4.99 7.94 -16.85
CA ASN A 218 -6.08 7.41 -17.69
C ASN A 218 -7.33 7.07 -16.87
N LEU A 219 -7.17 6.41 -15.72
CA LEU A 219 -8.28 6.09 -14.83
C LEU A 219 -8.98 7.37 -14.37
N TRP A 220 -8.23 8.36 -13.89
CA TRP A 220 -8.80 9.59 -13.37
C TRP A 220 -9.46 10.45 -14.45
N ALA A 221 -8.83 10.59 -15.63
CA ALA A 221 -9.39 11.36 -16.73
C ALA A 221 -10.72 10.78 -17.25
N SER A 222 -10.84 9.45 -17.26
CA SER A 222 -12.02 8.73 -17.78
C SER A 222 -13.14 8.54 -16.75
N SER A 223 -12.86 8.69 -15.45
CA SER A 223 -13.82 8.42 -14.39
C SER A 223 -14.76 9.61 -14.16
N PRO A 224 -16.08 9.39 -13.97
CA PRO A 224 -16.95 10.42 -13.43
C PRO A 224 -16.55 10.70 -11.99
N ARG A 225 -16.21 11.95 -11.66
CA ARG A 225 -15.73 12.35 -10.33
C ARG A 225 -16.84 13.08 -9.59
N SER A 226 -17.12 12.66 -8.36
CA SER A 226 -18.08 13.38 -7.52
C SER A 226 -17.47 14.68 -7.04
N SER A 227 -18.30 15.71 -6.91
CA SER A 227 -17.92 16.99 -6.32
C SER A 227 -19.17 17.64 -5.74
N ASP A 228 -19.31 17.75 -4.43
CA ASP A 228 -20.40 18.53 -3.81
C ASP A 228 -20.01 19.04 -2.41
N PRO A 229 -19.96 20.37 -2.15
CA PRO A 229 -19.57 20.90 -0.84
C PRO A 229 -20.60 20.59 0.27
N LYS A 230 -21.79 20.08 -0.09
CA LYS A 230 -22.90 19.77 0.82
C LYS A 230 -23.07 18.26 1.04
N MET A 231 -22.31 17.41 0.36
CA MET A 231 -22.47 15.96 0.47
C MET A 231 -21.72 15.34 1.65
N ILE A 232 -22.35 14.31 2.23
CA ILE A 232 -21.84 13.48 3.33
C ILE A 232 -21.36 12.15 2.72
N TYR A 233 -20.32 12.22 1.90
CA TYR A 233 -19.51 11.05 1.57
C TYR A 233 -18.42 10.92 2.65
N PRO A 234 -17.69 9.79 2.78
CA PRO A 234 -16.47 9.71 3.57
C PRO A 234 -15.46 10.72 3.01
N ASN A 235 -15.57 11.96 3.46
CA ASN A 235 -14.86 13.09 2.93
C ASN A 235 -13.75 13.43 3.89
N HIS A 236 -12.74 12.55 3.92
CA HIS A 236 -11.41 13.12 4.01
C HIS A 236 -11.23 14.11 2.85
N TYR A 237 -11.75 13.76 1.66
CA TYR A 237 -11.11 14.07 0.40
C TYR A 237 -12.00 14.26 -0.85
N ASP A 238 -13.31 14.58 -0.73
CA ASP A 238 -14.20 14.80 -1.91
C ASP A 238 -13.64 15.80 -2.95
N TYR A 239 -12.69 16.61 -2.52
CA TYR A 239 -11.95 17.53 -3.34
C TYR A 239 -10.48 17.31 -3.08
N ASP A 240 -9.90 16.21 -3.54
CA ASP A 240 -8.48 15.97 -3.31
C ASP A 240 -7.61 16.36 -4.47
N ILE A 241 -6.47 16.91 -4.10
CA ILE A 241 -5.30 16.94 -4.94
C ILE A 241 -4.47 15.72 -4.59
N THR A 242 -4.32 14.82 -5.56
CA THR A 242 -3.58 13.57 -5.35
C THR A 242 -2.21 13.63 -5.98
N LEU A 243 -1.24 13.03 -5.32
CA LEU A 243 0.15 12.92 -5.75
C LEU A 243 0.54 11.45 -5.81
N TRP A 244 0.95 11.03 -6.99
CA TRP A 244 1.32 9.64 -7.25
C TRP A 244 2.78 9.56 -7.71
N GLY A 245 3.42 8.43 -7.41
CA GLY A 245 4.76 8.11 -7.92
C GLY A 245 4.97 6.61 -8.10
N ASP A 246 5.63 6.21 -9.19
CA ASP A 246 5.91 4.80 -9.49
C ASP A 246 7.40 4.44 -9.31
N LYS A 247 7.72 3.14 -9.41
CA LYS A 247 9.08 2.61 -9.24
C LYS A 247 10.02 3.00 -10.39
N GLU A 248 9.47 3.33 -11.56
CA GLU A 248 10.20 3.80 -12.73
C GLU A 248 10.72 5.23 -12.56
N GLY A 249 10.18 5.96 -11.58
CA GLY A 249 10.63 7.31 -11.23
C GLY A 249 9.70 8.40 -11.74
N ASN A 250 8.52 8.05 -12.27
CA ASN A 250 7.53 9.03 -12.69
C ASN A 250 6.77 9.54 -11.46
N ILE A 251 6.42 10.83 -11.48
CA ILE A 251 5.58 11.48 -10.47
C ILE A 251 4.54 12.35 -11.17
N VAL A 252 3.33 12.42 -10.60
CA VAL A 252 2.25 13.27 -11.10
C VAL A 252 1.41 13.82 -9.95
N VAL A 253 1.02 15.09 -10.04
CA VAL A 253 -0.06 15.67 -9.23
C VAL A 253 -1.31 15.81 -10.09
N LEU A 254 -2.46 15.43 -9.55
CA LEU A 254 -3.76 15.59 -10.19
C LEU A 254 -4.57 16.65 -9.45
N GLU A 255 -4.93 17.72 -10.15
CA GLU A 255 -5.99 18.63 -9.70
C GLU A 255 -7.27 18.33 -10.46
N GLN A 256 -8.38 18.33 -9.74
CA GLN A 256 -9.65 17.90 -10.32
C GLN A 256 -10.85 18.47 -9.57
N THR A 257 -11.95 18.56 -10.31
CA THR A 257 -13.32 18.67 -9.83
C THR A 257 -14.21 17.79 -10.72
N HIS A 258 -15.53 18.00 -10.68
CA HIS A 258 -16.46 17.24 -11.52
C HIS A 258 -16.13 17.35 -13.01
N HIS A 259 -16.05 18.56 -13.55
CA HIS A 259 -15.80 18.83 -14.97
C HIS A 259 -14.32 19.09 -15.30
N TYR A 260 -13.56 19.66 -14.37
CA TYR A 260 -12.19 20.09 -14.62
C TYR A 260 -11.19 19.04 -14.14
N PHE A 261 -10.12 18.85 -14.90
CA PHE A 261 -9.06 17.89 -14.60
C PHE A 261 -7.75 18.33 -15.26
N ILE A 262 -6.65 18.25 -14.53
CA ILE A 262 -5.30 18.40 -15.07
C ILE A 262 -4.35 17.41 -14.39
N ALA A 263 -3.45 16.84 -15.18
CA ALA A 263 -2.34 16.02 -14.70
C ALA A 263 -1.03 16.77 -14.90
N VAL A 264 -0.34 17.08 -13.80
CA VAL A 264 0.94 17.80 -13.81
C VAL A 264 2.06 16.84 -13.44
N TYR A 265 2.83 16.45 -14.45
CA TYR A 265 3.95 15.52 -14.32
C TYR A 265 5.20 16.23 -13.81
N GLY A 266 6.12 15.48 -13.21
CA GLY A 266 7.38 16.03 -12.68
C GLY A 266 8.25 16.79 -13.70
N ASN A 267 8.06 16.56 -15.00
CA ASN A 267 8.75 17.27 -16.08
C ASN A 267 7.95 18.41 -16.72
N SER A 268 6.77 18.77 -16.19
CA SER A 268 5.89 19.82 -16.73
C SER A 268 6.39 21.23 -16.36
N THR A 269 7.64 21.54 -16.73
CA THR A 269 8.34 22.76 -16.30
C THR A 269 7.67 24.04 -16.78
N GLU A 270 6.99 23.99 -17.93
CA GLU A 270 6.19 25.09 -18.48
C GLU A 270 4.90 25.38 -17.68
N ILE A 271 4.39 24.39 -16.92
CA ILE A 271 3.23 24.55 -16.06
C ILE A 271 3.68 24.98 -14.65
N THR A 272 4.70 24.32 -14.10
CA THR A 272 5.14 24.53 -12.71
C THR A 272 6.05 25.75 -12.56
N ASN A 273 6.68 26.20 -13.65
CA ASN A 273 7.78 27.16 -13.64
C ASN A 273 8.92 26.76 -12.69
N ALA A 274 9.11 25.47 -12.43
CA ALA A 274 10.13 24.93 -11.55
C ALA A 274 11.06 23.97 -12.30
N PRO A 275 12.28 23.69 -11.79
CA PRO A 275 13.15 22.66 -12.35
C PRO A 275 12.44 21.29 -12.45
N PRO A 276 12.80 20.43 -13.41
CA PRO A 276 12.15 19.13 -13.56
C PRO A 276 12.47 18.20 -12.38
N GLY A 277 11.56 17.28 -12.09
CA GLY A 277 11.71 16.27 -11.06
C GLY A 277 11.24 16.71 -9.67
N ILE A 278 10.57 17.86 -9.52
CA ILE A 278 9.94 18.28 -8.26
C ILE A 278 8.48 18.67 -8.47
N LEU A 279 7.62 18.27 -7.53
CA LEU A 279 6.22 18.70 -7.44
C LEU A 279 5.89 18.99 -5.97
N TRP A 280 4.93 19.87 -5.73
CA TRP A 280 4.47 20.20 -4.39
C TRP A 280 3.00 20.59 -4.45
N HIS A 281 2.32 20.42 -3.32
CA HIS A 281 0.96 20.92 -3.20
C HIS A 281 0.59 21.15 -1.73
N ALA A 282 -0.46 21.93 -1.53
CA ALA A 282 -1.16 22.02 -0.26
C ALA A 282 -2.66 21.83 -0.51
N ASN A 283 -3.49 22.79 -0.12
CA ASN A 283 -4.94 22.66 -0.10
C ASN A 283 -5.66 23.69 -0.98
N HIS A 284 -5.08 24.12 -2.09
CA HIS A 284 -5.71 25.03 -3.07
C HIS A 284 -5.17 24.73 -4.47
N HIS A 285 -5.97 24.87 -5.53
CA HIS A 285 -5.50 24.65 -6.89
C HIS A 285 -4.41 25.65 -7.27
N LEU A 286 -3.29 25.13 -7.76
CA LEU A 286 -2.18 25.88 -8.33
C LEU A 286 -2.33 26.05 -9.84
N TRP A 287 -2.96 25.09 -10.53
CA TRP A 287 -2.94 25.02 -12.00
C TRP A 287 -4.31 25.09 -12.66
N LEU A 288 -5.37 24.61 -12.01
CA LEU A 288 -6.75 24.89 -12.43
C LEU A 288 -7.20 26.27 -11.94
N ASP A 289 -8.01 26.95 -12.75
CA ASP A 289 -8.58 28.25 -12.39
C ASP A 289 -9.51 28.11 -11.17
N PRO A 290 -9.21 28.76 -10.03
CA PRO A 290 -10.08 28.74 -8.87
C PRO A 290 -11.49 29.26 -9.19
N ASN A 291 -11.65 30.21 -10.13
CA ASN A 291 -12.95 30.79 -10.46
C ASN A 291 -13.95 29.76 -11.00
N VAL A 292 -13.47 28.72 -11.68
CA VAL A 292 -14.34 27.68 -12.25
C VAL A 292 -14.40 26.43 -11.38
N THR A 293 -13.35 26.16 -10.60
CA THR A 293 -13.29 24.96 -9.74
C THR A 293 -13.90 25.18 -8.35
N GLY A 294 -13.99 26.43 -7.90
CA GLY A 294 -14.43 26.75 -6.54
C GLY A 294 -13.32 26.62 -5.48
N SER A 295 -12.07 26.33 -5.87
CA SER A 295 -10.93 26.33 -4.95
C SER A 295 -10.70 27.72 -4.32
N THR A 296 -10.17 27.81 -3.11
CA THR A 296 -9.68 29.10 -2.58
C THR A 296 -8.50 29.61 -3.39
N PHE A 297 -8.32 30.93 -3.46
CA PHE A 297 -7.06 31.49 -3.97
C PHE A 297 -5.91 31.25 -2.97
N SER A 298 -4.68 31.33 -3.48
CA SER A 298 -3.47 31.06 -2.70
C SER A 298 -3.32 31.97 -1.46
N ASP A 299 -3.79 33.21 -1.53
CA ASP A 299 -3.72 34.23 -0.48
C ASP A 299 -4.93 34.23 0.46
N GLU A 300 -5.98 33.46 0.17
CA GLU A 300 -7.18 33.35 1.00
C GLU A 300 -6.99 32.39 2.20
N THR A 301 -5.95 31.56 2.20
CA THR A 301 -5.70 30.55 3.24
C THR A 301 -4.21 30.39 3.54
N THR A 302 -3.88 29.71 4.64
CA THR A 302 -2.48 29.35 4.98
C THR A 302 -1.84 28.37 3.97
N SER A 303 -2.64 27.83 3.05
CA SER A 303 -2.24 26.93 1.98
C SER A 303 -1.20 27.54 1.05
N GLY A 304 -1.36 28.81 0.65
CA GLY A 304 -0.40 29.51 -0.22
C GLY A 304 1.00 29.58 0.37
N ALA A 305 1.11 29.99 1.64
CA ALA A 305 2.38 30.07 2.35
C ALA A 305 3.12 28.70 2.36
N ARG A 306 2.39 27.62 2.62
CA ARG A 306 2.94 26.25 2.60
C ARG A 306 3.40 25.82 1.23
N THR A 307 2.65 26.12 0.16
CA THR A 307 3.10 25.80 -1.22
C THR A 307 4.36 26.56 -1.61
N ILE A 308 4.45 27.85 -1.29
CA ILE A 308 5.63 28.68 -1.55
C ILE A 308 6.84 28.12 -0.79
N ARG A 309 6.65 27.77 0.49
CA ARG A 309 7.73 27.19 1.31
C ARG A 309 8.17 25.82 0.81
N ALA A 310 7.22 24.93 0.50
CA ALA A 310 7.51 23.59 0.01
C ALA A 310 8.31 23.63 -1.30
N ARG A 311 7.89 24.46 -2.26
CA ARG A 311 8.63 24.72 -3.49
C ARG A 311 10.05 25.19 -3.21
N LYS A 312 10.21 26.22 -2.37
CA LYS A 312 11.51 26.80 -2.04
C LYS A 312 12.46 25.77 -1.44
N LEU A 313 11.98 24.89 -0.57
CA LEU A 313 12.80 23.83 0.03
C LEU A 313 13.22 22.79 -1.00
N LEU A 314 12.32 22.37 -1.89
CA LEU A 314 12.64 21.46 -2.99
C LEU A 314 13.71 22.04 -3.92
N GLU A 315 13.59 23.33 -4.29
CA GLU A 315 14.59 24.05 -5.08
C GLU A 315 15.93 24.19 -4.33
N THR A 316 15.88 24.43 -3.01
CA THR A 316 17.09 24.56 -2.17
C THR A 316 17.88 23.25 -2.12
N TYR A 317 17.19 22.11 -2.04
CA TYR A 317 17.82 20.79 -1.98
C TYR A 317 18.03 20.14 -3.35
N TYR A 318 17.68 20.82 -4.45
CA TYR A 318 17.67 20.26 -5.79
C TYR A 318 19.00 19.62 -6.19
N GLY A 319 18.93 18.41 -6.76
CA GLY A 319 20.08 17.56 -7.11
C GLY A 319 20.65 16.77 -5.92
N ASN A 320 20.27 17.12 -4.68
CA ASN A 320 20.76 16.50 -3.46
C ASN A 320 19.66 15.87 -2.60
N ILE A 321 18.41 15.85 -3.06
CA ILE A 321 17.29 15.34 -2.28
C ILE A 321 17.50 13.84 -1.98
N THR A 322 17.53 13.51 -0.70
CA THR A 322 17.42 12.15 -0.16
C THR A 322 16.26 12.07 0.83
N VAL A 323 16.05 10.89 1.43
CA VAL A 323 15.05 10.74 2.50
C VAL A 323 15.27 11.71 3.66
N ASN A 324 16.52 12.11 3.96
CA ASN A 324 16.81 13.05 5.04
C ASN A 324 16.28 14.46 4.74
N GLU A 325 16.47 14.94 3.52
CA GLU A 325 15.92 16.23 3.07
C GLU A 325 14.38 16.19 3.07
N CYS A 326 13.79 15.07 2.65
CA CYS A 326 12.33 14.86 2.78
C CYS A 326 11.87 14.92 4.24
N MET A 327 12.57 14.26 5.18
CA MET A 327 12.26 14.37 6.60
C MET A 327 12.39 15.80 7.11
N ASN A 328 13.39 16.56 6.65
CA ASN A 328 13.58 17.96 7.02
C ASN A 328 12.44 18.85 6.50
N ILE A 329 11.99 18.64 5.25
CA ILE A 329 10.83 19.32 4.68
C ILE A 329 9.59 19.10 5.56
N THR A 330 9.31 17.84 5.93
CA THR A 330 8.12 17.54 6.77
C THR A 330 8.17 18.15 8.17
N ARG A 331 9.37 18.52 8.65
CA ARG A 331 9.60 19.14 9.97
C ARG A 331 9.64 20.67 9.92
N ASP A 332 9.50 21.26 8.74
CA ASP A 332 9.80 22.66 8.54
C ASP A 332 8.79 23.59 9.25
N HIS A 333 9.37 24.63 9.88
CA HIS A 333 8.68 25.71 10.58
C HIS A 333 9.07 27.09 10.02
N GLY A 334 9.58 27.14 8.78
CA GLY A 334 10.12 28.36 8.17
C GLY A 334 9.23 28.95 7.09
N GLY A 335 7.99 28.46 6.98
CA GLY A 335 7.00 28.87 5.98
C GLY A 335 5.85 29.69 6.53
N GLY A 336 5.77 29.83 7.86
CA GLY A 336 4.72 30.55 8.55
C GLY A 336 4.65 32.05 8.26
N THR A 337 3.54 32.66 8.66
CA THR A 337 3.32 34.11 8.65
C THR A 337 4.32 34.88 9.52
N ASP A 338 4.89 34.23 10.55
CA ASP A 338 6.00 34.77 11.36
C ASP A 338 7.19 33.79 11.37
N PRO A 339 8.34 34.14 10.78
CA PRO A 339 9.51 33.26 10.72
C PRO A 339 10.17 33.01 12.09
N ASN A 340 9.73 33.68 13.16
CA ASN A 340 10.25 33.52 14.51
C ASN A 340 9.37 32.63 15.40
N THR A 341 8.20 32.21 14.92
CA THR A 341 7.25 31.40 15.70
C THR A 341 6.73 30.24 14.88
N GLU A 342 6.50 29.10 15.54
CA GLU A 342 5.81 27.98 14.92
C GLU A 342 4.30 28.29 14.83
N ASP A 343 3.72 28.23 13.63
CA ASP A 343 2.35 28.68 13.37
C ASP A 343 1.55 27.75 12.44
N SER A 344 0.31 28.13 12.13
CA SER A 344 -0.61 27.30 11.33
C SER A 344 -0.35 27.31 9.82
N SER A 345 0.59 28.14 9.37
CA SER A 345 1.08 28.25 7.99
C SER A 345 2.41 27.53 7.76
N ASP A 346 2.98 26.91 8.80
CA ASP A 346 4.13 26.03 8.63
C ASP A 346 3.76 24.70 7.95
N ILE A 347 4.74 24.07 7.30
CA ILE A 347 4.57 22.70 6.76
C ILE A 347 4.30 21.73 7.91
N CYS A 348 5.08 21.80 8.99
CA CYS A 348 4.79 21.12 10.24
C CYS A 348 3.92 22.02 11.14
N CYS A 349 2.64 22.20 10.77
CA CYS A 349 1.81 23.24 11.35
C CYS A 349 1.55 23.09 12.86
N ARG A 350 1.36 24.24 13.52
CA ARG A 350 0.91 24.35 14.92
C ARG A 350 -0.34 25.21 15.03
N PRO A 351 -1.21 24.92 16.02
CA PRO A 351 -2.37 25.76 16.28
C PRO A 351 -1.93 27.15 16.73
N ASP A 352 -2.60 28.17 16.22
CA ASP A 352 -2.41 29.56 16.57
C ASP A 352 -3.77 30.28 16.65
N LYS A 353 -3.76 31.63 16.64
CA LYS A 353 -5.00 32.43 16.66
C LYS A 353 -5.81 32.36 15.36
N ASN A 354 -5.19 31.96 14.24
CA ASN A 354 -5.79 31.93 12.91
C ASN A 354 -6.39 30.57 12.57
N SER A 355 -5.80 29.48 13.09
CA SER A 355 -6.24 28.12 12.81
C SER A 355 -5.95 27.16 13.96
N THR A 356 -6.85 26.20 14.17
CA THR A 356 -6.74 25.18 15.21
C THR A 356 -6.03 23.92 14.73
N PHE A 357 -5.54 23.88 13.50
CA PHE A 357 -4.92 22.69 12.92
C PHE A 357 -3.51 22.44 13.46
N THR A 358 -3.14 21.17 13.53
CA THR A 358 -1.80 20.71 13.88
C THR A 358 -1.46 19.51 13.02
N THR A 359 -0.19 19.38 12.62
CA THR A 359 0.28 18.11 12.05
C THR A 359 0.07 17.01 13.08
N ALA A 360 -0.60 15.92 12.69
CA ALA A 360 -0.82 14.75 13.51
C ALA A 360 0.35 13.79 13.37
N PHE A 361 0.72 13.48 12.12
CA PHE A 361 1.83 12.61 11.73
C PHE A 361 2.22 12.90 10.26
N SER A 362 3.31 12.27 9.82
CA SER A 362 3.81 12.40 8.46
C SER A 362 4.29 11.07 7.93
N TRP A 363 4.34 10.92 6.62
CA TRP A 363 4.99 9.79 5.97
C TRP A 363 5.76 10.17 4.72
N ILE A 364 6.64 9.27 4.31
CA ILE A 364 7.44 9.35 3.10
C ILE A 364 7.38 7.99 2.40
N VAL A 365 6.93 7.95 1.15
CA VAL A 365 6.93 6.74 0.32
C VAL A 365 8.13 6.78 -0.62
N VAL A 366 8.84 5.66 -0.72
CA VAL A 366 9.94 5.43 -1.66
C VAL A 366 9.54 4.27 -2.59
N PRO A 367 8.82 4.55 -3.69
CA PRO A 367 8.19 3.52 -4.52
C PRO A 367 9.15 2.43 -4.98
N LYS A 368 10.29 2.83 -5.56
CA LYS A 368 11.32 1.92 -6.09
C LYS A 368 11.85 0.88 -5.10
N GLU A 369 11.75 1.16 -3.80
CA GLU A 369 12.23 0.28 -2.74
C GLU A 369 11.11 -0.37 -1.94
N TYR A 370 9.84 -0.21 -2.33
CA TYR A 370 8.68 -0.64 -1.56
C TYR A 370 8.70 -0.14 -0.09
N THR A 371 9.39 0.97 0.16
CA THR A 371 9.72 1.42 1.52
C THR A 371 8.85 2.59 1.91
N VAL A 372 8.26 2.53 3.11
CA VAL A 372 7.51 3.63 3.71
C VAL A 372 8.18 4.04 5.01
N TYR A 373 8.37 5.34 5.19
CA TYR A 373 8.76 5.94 6.44
C TYR A 373 7.55 6.67 7.03
N TRP A 374 7.28 6.58 8.33
CA TRP A 374 6.18 7.33 8.95
C TRP A 374 6.40 7.63 10.43
N THR A 375 5.70 8.62 10.96
CA THR A 375 5.75 9.02 12.37
C THR A 375 4.44 8.69 13.11
N HIS A 376 4.46 8.64 14.44
CA HIS A 376 3.23 8.48 15.26
C HIS A 376 2.71 9.79 15.86
N ALA A 377 3.45 10.86 15.63
CA ALA A 377 3.18 12.20 16.08
C ALA A 377 3.81 13.16 15.08
N ARG A 378 3.64 14.46 15.32
CA ARG A 378 4.38 15.52 14.62
C ARG A 378 5.83 15.14 14.36
N PRO A 379 6.33 15.26 13.13
CA PRO A 379 7.68 14.84 12.77
C PRO A 379 8.76 15.67 13.47
N CYS A 380 8.43 16.88 13.97
CA CYS A 380 9.35 17.72 14.74
C CYS A 380 9.45 17.35 16.23
N LYS A 381 8.61 16.44 16.75
CA LYS A 381 8.65 16.06 18.17
C LYS A 381 9.79 15.09 18.48
N PRO A 382 10.55 15.30 19.57
CA PRO A 382 11.55 14.33 20.03
C PRO A 382 10.91 12.96 20.31
N ILE A 383 11.58 11.88 19.90
CA ILE A 383 11.22 10.47 20.11
C ILE A 383 9.93 10.02 19.39
N ARG A 384 8.79 10.68 19.65
CA ARG A 384 7.48 10.31 19.04
C ARG A 384 7.34 10.75 17.58
N GLY A 385 8.10 11.78 17.17
CA GLY A 385 8.23 12.23 15.79
C GLY A 385 9.37 11.56 15.02
N THR A 386 10.01 10.54 15.60
CA THR A 386 11.01 9.75 14.89
C THR A 386 10.33 8.91 13.81
N PHE A 387 10.86 8.97 12.60
CA PHE A 387 10.39 8.14 11.50
C PHE A 387 10.71 6.67 11.77
N ARG A 388 9.68 5.83 11.73
CA ARG A 388 9.83 4.39 11.51
C ARG A 388 10.02 4.13 10.04
N VAL A 389 10.55 2.96 9.72
CA VAL A 389 10.75 2.50 8.35
C VAL A 389 10.31 1.05 8.25
N HIS A 390 9.61 0.72 7.18
CA HIS A 390 9.30 -0.66 6.81
C HIS A 390 9.42 -0.82 5.29
N ASN A 391 10.01 -1.92 4.86
CA ASN A 391 10.09 -2.30 3.47
C ASN A 391 9.09 -3.45 3.22
N TYR A 392 8.14 -3.22 2.32
CA TYR A 392 7.03 -4.14 2.04
C TYR A 392 7.32 -5.11 0.88
N SER A 393 8.54 -5.16 0.35
CA SER A 393 8.86 -6.02 -0.80
C SER A 393 8.61 -7.50 -0.50
N THR A 394 8.89 -7.94 0.72
CA THR A 394 8.68 -9.33 1.15
C THR A 394 7.20 -9.65 1.27
N GLU A 395 6.41 -8.78 1.88
CA GLU A 395 4.96 -8.98 2.01
C GLU A 395 4.25 -8.93 0.66
N PHE A 396 4.81 -8.19 -0.32
CA PHE A 396 4.31 -8.13 -1.68
C PHE A 396 4.86 -9.21 -2.62
N ASP A 397 5.71 -10.11 -2.13
CA ASP A 397 6.21 -11.21 -2.95
C ASP A 397 5.13 -12.28 -3.17
N SER A 398 4.82 -12.53 -4.44
CA SER A 398 3.90 -13.58 -4.90
C SER A 398 4.58 -14.59 -5.83
N GLN A 399 5.90 -14.48 -6.03
CA GLN A 399 6.66 -15.41 -6.85
C GLN A 399 7.01 -16.64 -6.03
N THR A 400 6.91 -17.82 -6.63
CA THR A 400 7.35 -19.04 -5.96
C THR A 400 8.83 -19.27 -6.19
N PRO A 401 9.55 -19.89 -5.23
CA PRO A 401 10.91 -20.36 -5.45
C PRO A 401 11.04 -21.27 -6.68
N CYS A 402 12.26 -21.40 -7.18
CA CYS A 402 12.63 -22.45 -8.12
C CYS A 402 13.74 -23.32 -7.54
N THR A 403 13.43 -24.59 -7.25
CA THR A 403 14.43 -25.60 -6.86
C THR A 403 14.82 -26.50 -8.00
N ARG A 404 16.10 -26.86 -8.05
CA ARG A 404 16.65 -27.89 -8.92
C ARG A 404 17.44 -28.90 -8.10
N LEU A 405 17.20 -30.19 -8.34
CA LEU A 405 18.10 -31.25 -7.89
C LEU A 405 19.35 -31.27 -8.79
N GLN A 406 20.51 -31.19 -8.16
CA GLN A 406 21.79 -31.54 -8.75
C GLN A 406 22.24 -32.89 -8.20
N CYS A 407 22.82 -33.67 -9.10
CA CYS A 407 23.42 -34.95 -8.81
C CYS A 407 24.82 -34.87 -9.39
N ASP A 408 25.82 -35.31 -8.63
CA ASP A 408 27.22 -35.34 -9.07
C ASP A 408 27.44 -36.27 -10.29
N ARG A 409 26.44 -37.10 -10.65
CA ARG A 409 26.48 -37.99 -11.82
C ARG A 409 25.15 -38.03 -12.58
N ARG A 410 25.17 -37.74 -13.88
CA ARG A 410 23.97 -37.81 -14.74
C ARG A 410 23.63 -39.27 -15.03
N SER A 411 22.37 -39.68 -14.87
CA SER A 411 21.90 -40.93 -15.46
C SER A 411 22.02 -40.83 -16.98
N GLY A 412 22.81 -41.72 -17.59
CA GLY A 412 22.94 -41.82 -19.06
C GLY A 412 24.34 -41.81 -19.65
N GLN A 413 25.43 -41.82 -18.87
CA GLN A 413 26.76 -42.16 -19.39
C GLN A 413 27.28 -43.40 -18.67
N ASN A 414 27.86 -44.32 -19.45
CA ASN A 414 28.31 -45.67 -19.10
C ASN A 414 29.45 -45.70 -18.06
N ASP A 415 29.29 -45.04 -16.92
CA ASP A 415 30.31 -44.95 -15.89
C ASP A 415 29.85 -45.70 -14.64
N TRP A 416 30.48 -46.85 -14.44
CA TRP A 416 30.32 -47.76 -13.31
C TRP A 416 30.51 -47.01 -11.98
N ASN A 417 29.58 -47.20 -11.04
CA ASN A 417 29.58 -46.47 -9.77
C ASN A 417 30.13 -47.32 -8.63
N SER A 418 31.43 -47.24 -8.36
CA SER A 418 32.03 -47.87 -7.17
C SER A 418 31.90 -47.02 -5.89
N SER A 419 31.24 -45.85 -5.96
CA SER A 419 31.09 -44.89 -4.86
C SER A 419 29.65 -44.36 -4.76
N ASP A 420 29.29 -43.85 -3.60
CA ASP A 420 27.96 -43.29 -3.30
C ASP A 420 27.63 -42.08 -4.22
N ILE A 421 26.34 -41.85 -4.50
CA ILE A 421 25.85 -40.72 -5.31
C ILE A 421 25.56 -39.53 -4.41
N THR A 422 26.14 -38.36 -4.70
CA THR A 422 25.86 -37.13 -3.96
C THR A 422 24.72 -36.35 -4.61
N ILE A 423 23.68 -36.04 -3.82
CA ILE A 423 22.56 -35.19 -4.23
C ILE A 423 22.56 -33.86 -3.48
N GLU A 424 22.24 -32.81 -4.21
CA GLU A 424 22.13 -31.43 -3.73
C GLU A 424 20.86 -30.77 -4.27
N PHE A 425 20.23 -29.91 -3.48
CA PHE A 425 19.13 -29.08 -3.95
C PHE A 425 19.57 -27.63 -3.97
N LEU A 426 19.50 -27.03 -5.16
CA LEU A 426 19.74 -25.60 -5.34
C LEU A 426 18.40 -24.91 -5.52
N ALA A 427 18.04 -24.07 -4.56
CA ALA A 427 16.81 -23.28 -4.59
C ALA A 427 17.15 -21.80 -4.72
N LEU A 428 16.43 -21.09 -5.59
CA LEU A 428 16.55 -19.66 -5.79
C LEU A 428 15.18 -19.02 -5.71
N ASP A 429 15.14 -17.85 -5.08
CA ASP A 429 14.02 -16.92 -5.15
C ASP A 429 14.60 -15.50 -5.22
N ASN A 430 14.08 -14.68 -6.13
CA ASN A 430 14.67 -13.39 -6.47
C ASN A 430 14.08 -12.21 -5.67
N LEU A 431 13.02 -12.43 -4.88
CA LEU A 431 12.31 -11.39 -4.16
C LEU A 431 12.46 -11.54 -2.65
N SER A 432 11.75 -12.49 -2.03
CA SER A 432 11.85 -12.71 -0.58
C SER A 432 12.95 -13.68 -0.18
N GLY A 433 13.52 -14.42 -1.13
CA GLY A 433 14.56 -15.42 -0.89
C GLY A 433 14.00 -16.71 -0.31
N VAL A 434 14.74 -17.81 -0.46
CA VAL A 434 14.28 -19.14 -0.03
C VAL A 434 14.32 -19.27 1.51
N ALA A 435 13.21 -19.69 2.11
CA ALA A 435 13.15 -19.98 3.54
C ALA A 435 13.49 -21.44 3.86
N THR A 436 12.95 -22.40 3.12
CA THR A 436 13.14 -23.83 3.41
C THR A 436 12.92 -24.69 2.17
N THR A 437 13.84 -25.63 1.91
CA THR A 437 13.66 -26.70 0.91
C THR A 437 13.25 -28.00 1.60
N TYR A 438 12.21 -28.63 1.07
CA TYR A 438 11.69 -29.92 1.51
C TYR A 438 11.94 -30.98 0.45
N PHE A 439 12.25 -32.20 0.89
CA PHE A 439 12.39 -33.35 0.01
C PHE A 439 11.85 -34.63 0.66
N LYS A 440 11.52 -35.64 -0.13
CA LYS A 440 11.35 -37.01 0.31
C LYS A 440 11.88 -37.96 -0.76
N ILE A 441 12.30 -39.15 -0.34
CA ILE A 441 12.84 -40.20 -1.19
C ILE A 441 11.88 -41.38 -1.12
N ASN A 442 11.42 -41.86 -2.28
CA ASN A 442 10.39 -42.88 -2.39
C ASN A 442 9.14 -42.52 -1.57
N ASP A 443 8.69 -43.44 -0.72
CA ASP A 443 7.52 -43.27 0.15
C ASP A 443 7.87 -42.72 1.54
N ASP A 444 9.06 -42.15 1.72
CA ASP A 444 9.46 -41.54 2.98
C ASP A 444 8.63 -40.30 3.33
N ARG A 445 8.74 -39.87 4.59
CA ARG A 445 8.18 -38.61 5.06
C ARG A 445 8.98 -37.43 4.48
N TRP A 446 8.31 -36.28 4.34
CA TRP A 446 8.98 -35.02 4.00
C TRP A 446 10.01 -34.62 5.06
N ASN A 447 11.24 -34.38 4.60
CA ASN A 447 12.37 -33.93 5.37
C ASN A 447 12.78 -32.51 4.94
N VAL A 448 13.44 -31.78 5.84
CA VAL A 448 14.04 -30.48 5.54
C VAL A 448 15.46 -30.70 5.03
N TYR A 449 15.76 -30.18 3.85
CA TYR A 449 17.10 -30.18 3.30
C TYR A 449 17.99 -29.22 4.10
N LYS A 450 19.17 -29.70 4.53
CA LYS A 450 20.13 -28.91 5.33
C LYS A 450 21.50 -28.83 4.68
N ASN A 451 21.98 -29.95 4.16
CA ASN A 451 23.28 -30.12 3.51
C ASN A 451 23.14 -31.22 2.44
N GLN A 452 24.15 -31.36 1.58
CA GLN A 452 24.29 -32.46 0.64
C GLN A 452 24.04 -33.83 1.29
N MET A 453 23.51 -34.77 0.51
CA MET A 453 23.16 -36.12 0.97
C MET A 453 23.70 -37.16 0.02
N ASN A 454 23.97 -38.35 0.54
CA ASN A 454 24.48 -39.47 -0.25
C ASN A 454 23.43 -40.56 -0.37
N LEU A 455 23.27 -41.11 -1.57
CA LEU A 455 22.59 -42.37 -1.82
C LEU A 455 23.63 -43.49 -1.78
N THR A 456 23.50 -44.43 -0.84
CA THR A 456 24.52 -45.44 -0.52
C THR A 456 24.10 -46.87 -0.88
N GLU A 457 22.83 -47.09 -1.21
CA GLU A 457 22.25 -48.41 -1.50
C GLU A 457 21.76 -48.50 -2.95
N ASN A 458 21.83 -49.70 -3.55
CA ASN A 458 21.32 -49.88 -4.90
C ASN A 458 19.80 -49.74 -4.92
N GLY A 459 19.27 -49.13 -5.97
CA GLY A 459 17.85 -49.11 -6.22
C GLY A 459 17.39 -47.93 -7.07
N PRO A 460 16.14 -48.01 -7.55
CA PRO A 460 15.45 -46.83 -8.05
C PRO A 460 15.09 -45.91 -6.88
N TYR A 461 15.38 -44.64 -7.05
CA TYR A 461 15.02 -43.56 -6.15
C TYR A 461 14.09 -42.59 -6.86
N GLU A 462 12.89 -42.42 -6.32
CA GLU A 462 12.01 -41.32 -6.68
C GLU A 462 12.16 -40.20 -5.65
N ILE A 463 12.77 -39.09 -6.05
CA ILE A 463 13.02 -37.96 -5.18
C ILE A 463 12.03 -36.86 -5.49
N GLN A 464 11.15 -36.56 -4.54
CA GLN A 464 10.21 -35.45 -4.63
C GLN A 464 10.71 -34.27 -3.81
N TYR A 465 10.61 -33.05 -4.33
CA TYR A 465 11.14 -31.86 -3.66
C TYR A 465 10.37 -30.60 -4.03
N PHE A 466 10.38 -29.63 -3.12
CA PHE A 466 9.86 -28.28 -3.32
C PHE A 466 10.47 -27.34 -2.26
N SER A 467 10.43 -26.03 -2.51
CA SER A 467 10.85 -24.99 -1.59
C SER A 467 9.72 -24.03 -1.24
N VAL A 468 9.91 -23.38 -0.10
CA VAL A 468 9.08 -22.29 0.43
C VAL A 468 9.97 -21.06 0.61
N ASP A 469 9.53 -19.89 0.16
CA ASP A 469 10.25 -18.62 0.37
C ASP A 469 9.95 -17.97 1.74
N ASN A 470 10.54 -16.79 2.00
CA ASN A 470 10.29 -16.03 3.23
C ASN A 470 8.93 -15.32 3.24
N ALA A 471 8.29 -15.13 2.08
CA ALA A 471 6.91 -14.64 1.97
C ALA A 471 5.85 -15.74 2.20
N GLY A 472 6.27 -17.01 2.22
CA GLY A 472 5.41 -18.18 2.36
C GLY A 472 4.94 -18.80 1.05
N ASN A 473 5.38 -18.33 -0.13
CA ASN A 473 5.02 -18.94 -1.41
C ASN A 473 5.68 -20.31 -1.54
N ILE A 474 4.91 -21.29 -2.03
CA ILE A 474 5.30 -22.69 -2.13
C ILE A 474 5.36 -23.07 -3.61
N GLU A 475 6.51 -23.52 -4.09
CA GLU A 475 6.61 -24.00 -5.48
C GLU A 475 5.88 -25.33 -5.70
N GLU A 476 5.55 -25.65 -6.95
CA GLU A 476 5.04 -26.97 -7.31
C GLU A 476 6.05 -28.07 -7.00
N LYS A 477 5.55 -29.21 -6.50
CA LYS A 477 6.39 -30.37 -6.18
C LYS A 477 6.99 -30.95 -7.46
N LYS A 478 8.31 -31.02 -7.50
CA LYS A 478 9.08 -31.63 -8.58
C LYS A 478 9.44 -33.07 -8.23
N VAL A 479 9.61 -33.90 -9.26
CA VAL A 479 9.99 -35.31 -9.13
C VAL A 479 11.24 -35.57 -9.97
N SER A 480 12.23 -36.24 -9.40
CA SER A 480 13.42 -36.71 -10.12
C SER A 480 13.64 -38.19 -9.83
N LYS A 481 13.91 -38.96 -10.89
CA LYS A 481 14.14 -40.40 -10.79
C LYS A 481 15.62 -40.68 -11.00
N ILE A 482 16.25 -41.32 -10.03
CA ILE A 482 17.67 -41.72 -10.06
C ILE A 482 17.72 -43.23 -9.89
N THR A 483 18.44 -43.93 -10.76
CA THR A 483 18.75 -45.34 -10.56
C THR A 483 20.18 -45.45 -10.10
N PHE A 484 20.40 -45.99 -8.90
CA PHE A 484 21.74 -46.26 -8.38
C PHE A 484 22.02 -47.76 -8.42
N ASP A 485 23.16 -48.14 -9.00
CA ASP A 485 23.64 -49.52 -9.00
C ASP A 485 25.16 -49.53 -8.81
N LYS A 486 25.59 -50.11 -7.68
CA LYS A 486 26.97 -50.27 -7.23
C LYS A 486 27.62 -51.54 -7.77
N ASN A 487 26.85 -52.52 -8.23
CA ASN A 487 27.31 -53.83 -8.74
C ASN A 487 26.41 -54.39 -9.87
N PRO A 488 26.45 -53.79 -11.07
CA PRO A 488 25.60 -54.20 -12.20
C PRO A 488 25.86 -55.61 -12.77
N SER A 489 26.92 -56.31 -12.34
CA SER A 489 27.31 -57.63 -12.85
C SER A 489 26.47 -58.81 -12.37
N ASP A 490 25.44 -58.61 -11.52
CA ASP A 490 24.55 -59.69 -11.07
C ASP A 490 23.32 -59.93 -11.99
N LEU A 491 23.15 -59.16 -13.06
CA LEU A 491 22.02 -59.28 -13.99
C LEU A 491 22.25 -60.23 -15.19
N THR A 492 23.42 -60.87 -15.33
CA THR A 492 23.74 -61.74 -16.49
C THR A 492 23.73 -63.24 -16.24
N ASN A 493 23.42 -63.74 -15.03
CA ASN A 493 23.54 -65.17 -14.70
C ASN A 493 22.22 -65.88 -14.34
N SER A 494 21.11 -65.67 -15.09
CA SER A 494 19.91 -66.50 -14.88
C SER A 494 19.29 -67.17 -16.11
N THR A 495 19.91 -67.16 -17.30
CA THR A 495 19.40 -67.94 -18.44
C THR A 495 20.51 -68.39 -19.39
N ALA A 496 21.28 -69.43 -19.02
CA ALA A 496 22.00 -70.27 -19.99
C ALA A 496 22.45 -71.58 -19.33
N ALA A 497 21.50 -72.46 -19.00
CA ALA A 497 21.83 -73.86 -18.74
C ALA A 497 20.76 -74.77 -19.35
N LYS A 498 20.93 -75.08 -20.64
CA LYS A 498 20.79 -76.43 -21.19
C LYS A 498 21.51 -76.48 -22.54
N LEU A 499 22.72 -77.04 -22.48
CA LEU A 499 23.48 -77.53 -23.62
C LEU A 499 22.66 -78.61 -24.34
N GLY A 500 22.43 -78.42 -25.63
CA GLY A 500 22.42 -79.51 -26.60
C GLY A 500 23.65 -79.31 -27.48
N ASP A 501 24.48 -80.32 -27.63
CA ASP A 501 24.65 -80.95 -28.94
C ASP A 501 25.56 -82.19 -28.84
N SER A 502 25.06 -83.22 -29.52
CA SER A 502 25.64 -84.45 -30.10
C SER A 502 27.10 -84.82 -29.85
#